data_AF-A0A349JMQ8-F1
#
_entry.id   AF-A0A349JMQ8-F1
#
_cell.length_a   1.000
_cell.length_b   1.000
_cell.length_c   1.000
_cell.angle_alpha   90.00
_cell.angle_beta   90.00
_cell.angle_gamma   90.00
#
_symmetry.space_group_name_H-M   'P 1'
#
loop_
_entity.id
_entity.type
_entity.pdbx_description
1 polymer ?
#
loop_
_entity_poly.entity_id
_entity_poly.type
_entity_poly.pdbx_seq_one_letter_code
_entity_poly.pdbx_strand_id
1 'polypeptide(L)' 'MKALFLHPNFPAQYRHIITALGADPKNQVVFGTKNERPEWNIPGVRKAAFTPSREPNPQTHQYVRP' A
#
# COMPACT_ATOMS: atom_id res chain seq x y z
N MET A 1 -15.77 0.17 -11.05
CA MET A 1 -14.59 1.06 -11.31
C MET A 1 -13.29 0.32 -11.01
N LYS A 2 -12.13 0.73 -11.56
CA LYS A 2 -10.80 0.22 -11.16
C LYS A 2 -9.98 1.32 -10.47
N ALA A 3 -9.46 1.08 -9.28
CA ALA A 3 -8.67 2.05 -8.52
C ALA A 3 -7.44 1.41 -7.84
N LEU A 4 -6.30 2.10 -7.89
CA LEU A 4 -5.05 1.68 -7.25
C LEU A 4 -4.60 2.76 -6.26
N PHE A 5 -4.43 2.36 -4.99
CA PHE A 5 -3.90 3.21 -3.93
C PHE A 5 -2.48 2.73 -3.58
N LEU A 6 -1.48 3.60 -3.73
CA LEU A 6 -0.09 3.24 -3.47
C LEU A 6 0.47 4.09 -2.32
N HIS A 7 0.90 3.44 -1.23
CA HIS A 7 1.62 4.14 -0.16
C HIS A 7 2.51 3.19 0.65
N PRO A 8 3.78 3.55 0.94
CA PRO A 8 4.71 2.67 1.66
C PRO A 8 4.25 2.29 3.08
N ASN A 9 3.67 3.23 3.82
CA ASN A 9 3.18 3.05 5.19
C ASN A 9 1.69 3.38 5.27
N PHE A 10 0.87 2.56 4.62
CA PHE A 10 -0.53 2.83 4.29
C PHE A 10 -1.31 3.66 5.35
N PRO A 11 -1.73 4.90 5.04
CA PRO A 11 -2.32 5.82 6.01
C PRO A 11 -3.73 5.38 6.45
N ALA A 12 -4.08 5.70 7.71
CA ALA A 12 -5.40 5.40 8.28
C ALA A 12 -6.55 6.02 7.47
N GLN A 13 -6.36 7.20 6.88
CA GLN A 13 -7.39 7.89 6.09
C GLN A 13 -7.80 7.10 4.84
N TYR A 14 -6.85 6.48 4.14
CA TYR A 14 -7.16 5.67 2.96
C TYR A 14 -7.92 4.39 3.31
N ARG A 15 -7.77 3.87 4.53
CA ARG A 15 -8.53 2.71 5.00
C ARG A 15 -10.04 2.94 4.93
N HIS A 16 -10.52 4.13 5.32
CA HIS A 16 -11.94 4.43 5.25
C HIS A 16 -12.45 4.49 3.81
N ILE A 17 -11.69 5.15 2.94
CA ILE A 17 -12.06 5.34 1.52
C ILE A 17 -12.13 4.00 0.80
N ILE A 18 -11.09 3.17 0.88
CA ILE A 18 -11.06 1.88 0.18
C ILE A 18 -12.05 0.88 0.75
N THR A 19 -12.40 0.97 2.04
CA THR A 19 -13.42 0.10 2.64
C THR A 19 -14.78 0.44 2.03
N ALA A 20 -15.11 1.74 1.91
CA ALA A 20 -16.32 2.17 1.24
C ALA A 20 -16.33 1.78 -0.25
N LEU A 21 -15.21 1.93 -0.95
CA LEU A 21 -15.10 1.57 -2.37
C LEU A 21 -15.15 0.05 -2.60
N GLY A 22 -14.54 -0.74 -1.71
CA GLY A 22 -14.49 -2.21 -1.78
C GLY A 22 -15.79 -2.91 -1.37
N ALA A 23 -16.71 -2.19 -0.71
CA ALA A 23 -18.03 -2.69 -0.37
C ALA A 23 -18.93 -2.91 -1.62
N ASP A 24 -18.66 -2.19 -2.72
CA ASP A 24 -19.34 -2.41 -4.00
C ASP A 24 -18.58 -3.44 -4.84
N PRO A 25 -19.14 -4.63 -5.11
CA PRO A 25 -18.49 -5.68 -5.88
C PRO A 25 -18.25 -5.32 -7.36
N LYS A 26 -18.89 -4.26 -7.88
CA LYS A 26 -18.59 -3.71 -9.22
C LYS A 26 -17.26 -2.95 -9.25
N ASN A 27 -16.66 -2.69 -8.09
CA ASN A 27 -15.37 -2.06 -7.96
C ASN A 27 -14.25 -3.07 -7.79
N GLN A 28 -13.14 -2.80 -8.47
CA GLN A 28 -11.88 -3.49 -8.29
C GLN A 28 -10.91 -2.50 -7.64
N VAL A 29 -10.72 -2.66 -6.33
CA VAL A 29 -9.83 -1.80 -5.54
C VAL A 29 -8.57 -2.59 -5.20
N VAL A 30 -7.42 -1.99 -5.47
CA VAL A 30 -6.11 -2.54 -5.11
C VAL A 30 -5.40 -1.55 -4.22
N PHE A 31 -4.84 -2.03 -3.11
CA PHE A 31 -3.96 -1.23 -2.26
C PHE A 31 -2.55 -1.84 -2.28
N GLY A 32 -1.60 -1.02 -2.72
CA GLY A 32 -0.19 -1.36 -2.78
C GLY A 32 0.58 -0.75 -1.62
N THR A 33 1.35 -1.56 -0.90
CA THR A 33 2.15 -1.09 0.23
C THR A 33 3.45 -1.83 0.41
N LYS A 34 4.44 -1.15 1.02
CA LYS A 34 5.70 -1.77 1.43
C LYS A 34 5.55 -2.43 2.80
N ASN A 35 4.82 -1.79 3.71
CA ASN A 35 4.60 -2.30 5.06
C ASN A 35 3.43 -3.26 5.06
N GLU A 36 3.74 -4.56 5.17
CA GLU A 36 2.77 -5.60 4.92
C GLU A 36 1.63 -5.61 5.94
N ARG A 37 1.85 -5.35 7.24
CA ARG A 37 0.81 -5.30 8.29
C ARG A 37 -0.31 -6.36 8.11
N PRO A 38 -0.06 -7.61 8.51
CA PRO A 38 -0.95 -8.76 8.24
C PRO A 38 -2.40 -8.53 8.71
N GLU A 39 -2.59 -7.75 9.76
CA GLU A 39 -3.89 -7.40 10.34
C GLU A 39 -4.76 -6.53 9.41
N TRP A 40 -4.17 -5.93 8.38
CA TRP A 40 -4.89 -5.15 7.39
C TRP A 40 -5.38 -6.04 6.26
N ASN A 41 -6.51 -6.68 6.54
CA ASN A 41 -7.34 -7.39 5.58
C ASN A 41 -8.66 -6.62 5.43
N ILE A 42 -8.97 -6.17 4.21
CA ILE A 42 -10.18 -5.38 3.92
C ILE A 42 -11.01 -6.18 2.91
N PRO A 43 -12.23 -6.59 3.27
CA PRO A 43 -13.11 -7.32 2.36
C PRO A 43 -13.32 -6.55 1.05
N GLY A 44 -13.29 -7.25 -0.08
CA GLY A 44 -13.49 -6.64 -1.40
C GLY A 44 -12.30 -5.81 -1.94
N VAL A 45 -11.19 -5.73 -1.20
CA VAL A 45 -9.99 -4.99 -1.62
C VAL A 45 -8.79 -5.93 -1.74
N ARG A 46 -8.09 -5.88 -2.87
CA ARG A 46 -6.87 -6.66 -3.08
C ARG A 46 -5.67 -5.94 -2.48
N LYS A 47 -4.95 -6.61 -1.60
CA LYS A 47 -3.66 -6.16 -1.08
C LYS A 47 -2.52 -6.59 -2.00
N ALA A 48 -1.61 -5.67 -2.30
CA ALA A 48 -0.41 -5.90 -3.09
C ALA A 48 0.82 -5.41 -2.32
N ALA A 49 1.49 -6.32 -1.62
CA ALA A 49 2.77 -5.99 -1.00
C ALA A 49 3.85 -5.83 -2.08
N PHE A 50 4.75 -4.86 -1.92
CA PHE A 50 5.88 -4.69 -2.83
C PHE A 50 7.18 -4.39 -2.08
N THR A 51 8.27 -4.91 -2.61
CA THR A 51 9.63 -4.60 -2.16
C THR A 51 10.34 -3.72 -3.19
N PRO A 52 11.17 -2.76 -2.77
CA PRO A 52 12.05 -2.03 -3.69
C PRO A 52 12.93 -3.01 -4.49
N SER A 53 13.27 -2.64 -5.73
CA SER A 53 14.16 -3.47 -6.58
C SER A 53 15.62 -3.45 -6.13
N ARG A 54 16.03 -2.43 -5.36
CA ARG A 54 17.35 -2.32 -4.76
C ARG A 54 17.26 -1.67 -3.39
N GLU A 55 18.24 -1.99 -2.54
CA GLU A 55 18.43 -1.28 -1.27
C GLU A 55 19.06 0.11 -1.49
N PRO A 56 18.83 1.07 -0.56
CA PRO A 56 19.48 2.36 -0.58
C PRO A 56 21.01 2.21 -0.55
N ASN A 57 21.72 2.91 -1.45
CA ASN A 57 23.17 2.90 -1.43
C ASN A 57 23.69 3.98 -0.44
N PRO A 58 24.61 3.65 0.49
CA PRO A 58 25.17 4.60 1.47
C PRO A 58 25.79 5.87 0.85
N GLN A 59 26.24 5.78 -0.41
CA GLN A 59 26.82 6.91 -1.13
C GLN A 59 25.76 7.83 -1.76
N THR A 60 24.49 7.40 -1.88
CA THR A 60 23.43 8.18 -2.52
C THR A 60 22.92 9.33 -1.65
N HIS A 61 22.78 9.12 -0.34
CA HIS A 61 22.23 10.13 0.56
C HIS A 61 23.00 10.17 1.89
N GLN A 62 23.27 11.38 2.40
CA GLN A 62 24.05 11.56 3.63
C GLN A 62 23.46 10.81 4.84
N TYR A 63 22.13 10.83 5.01
CA TYR A 63 21.42 10.11 6.09
C TYR A 63 21.35 8.57 5.93
N VAL A 64 21.91 7.99 4.87
CA VAL A 64 21.98 6.53 4.66
C VAL A 64 23.37 6.00 5.03
N ARG A 65 24.29 6.88 5.42
CA ARG A 65 25.61 6.51 5.96
C ARG A 65 25.45 6.00 7.39
N PRO A 66 26.23 4.97 7.80
CA PRO A 66 26.22 4.44 9.16
C PRO A 66 26.67 5.47 10.21
#